data_AF-A0A7R9N6J5-F1
#
_entry.id   AF-A0A7R9N6J5-F1
#
_cell.length_a   1.000
_cell.length_b   1.000
_cell.length_c   1.000
_cell.angle_alpha   90.00
_cell.angle_beta   90.00
_cell.angle_gamma   90.00
#
_symmetry.space_group_name_H-M   'P 1'
#
loop_
_entity.id
_entity.type
_entity.pdbx_description
1 polymer ?
#
loop_
_entity_poly.entity_id
_entity_poly.type
_entity_poly.pdbx_seq_one_letter_code
_entity_poly.pdbx_strand_id
1 'polypeptide(L)'
;MDDVSSDWFDRADRSLLSGIDLSRIGHVLDLDQYKIAEIREKGASSFISHIFYNKGLYRVRSKGSGLILTDLAVFIEKVGAATYEGLVSELGEDCVDKRLWKDVPAGDVIFFYSLRREDDFVKSGGSDDLIEV
;
A
#
# COMPACT_ATOMS: atom_id res chain seq x y z
N MET A 1 49.99 -6.79 26.74
CA MET A 1 50.67 -7.24 25.50
C MET A 1 50.55 -8.74 25.57
N ASP A 2 49.57 -9.37 24.93
CA ASP A 2 49.15 -9.15 23.54
C ASP A 2 47.62 -9.23 23.32
N ASP A 3 47.21 -8.61 22.22
CA ASP A 3 45.85 -8.30 21.78
C ASP A 3 44.89 -9.50 21.73
N VAL A 4 43.82 -9.42 22.50
CA VAL A 4 42.60 -10.19 22.24
C VAL A 4 41.82 -9.47 21.14
N SER A 5 42.20 -9.77 19.89
CA SER A 5 41.50 -9.29 18.70
C SER A 5 40.02 -9.67 18.77
N SER A 6 39.19 -8.67 19.01
CA SER A 6 37.74 -8.78 19.24
C SER A 6 36.93 -8.75 17.93
N ASP A 7 37.49 -9.29 16.84
CA ASP A 7 36.91 -9.26 15.49
C ASP A 7 36.46 -10.65 14.99
N TRP A 8 35.93 -11.48 15.90
CA TRP A 8 35.36 -12.80 15.54
C TRP A 8 33.83 -12.81 15.41
N PHE A 9 33.20 -11.63 15.33
CA PHE A 9 31.80 -11.48 14.92
C PHE A 9 31.72 -10.80 13.55
N ASP A 10 32.52 -11.25 12.59
CA ASP A 10 32.48 -10.71 11.23
C ASP A 10 31.50 -11.50 10.34
N ARG A 11 30.35 -10.85 10.11
CA ARG A 11 29.65 -10.69 8.82
C ARG A 11 28.76 -11.79 8.25
N ALA A 12 28.78 -13.02 8.73
CA ALA A 12 27.93 -14.06 8.12
C ALA A 12 26.47 -14.06 8.61
N ASP A 13 26.17 -13.46 9.77
CA ASP A 13 24.88 -13.63 10.45
C ASP A 13 24.08 -12.32 10.65
N ARG A 14 24.45 -11.26 9.93
CA ARG A 14 23.70 -9.98 9.90
C ARG A 14 22.85 -9.77 8.65
N SER A 15 22.85 -10.71 7.70
CA SER A 15 22.13 -10.56 6.43
C SER A 15 20.71 -11.15 6.42
N LEU A 16 20.28 -11.83 7.48
CA LEU A 16 19.01 -12.57 7.52
C LEU A 16 17.83 -11.85 8.18
N LEU A 17 18.00 -10.59 8.64
CA LEU A 17 16.93 -9.84 9.35
C LEU A 17 16.70 -8.39 8.90
N SER A 18 17.15 -7.97 7.71
CA SER A 18 16.80 -6.64 7.16
C SER A 18 15.52 -6.65 6.30
N GLY A 19 14.58 -7.53 6.61
CA GLY A 19 13.29 -7.64 5.94
C GLY A 19 12.36 -6.51 6.38
N ILE A 20 12.28 -5.46 5.55
CA ILE A 20 11.29 -4.38 5.58
C ILE A 20 11.11 -3.68 6.93
N ASP A 21 11.67 -2.48 7.08
CA ASP A 21 11.35 -1.64 8.25
C ASP A 21 10.01 -0.89 8.05
N LEU A 22 8.91 -1.66 7.96
CA LEU A 22 7.56 -1.11 7.92
C LEU A 22 7.29 -0.23 9.15
N SER A 23 7.99 -0.45 10.28
CA SER A 23 7.82 0.32 11.52
C SER A 23 7.95 1.84 11.31
N ARG A 24 8.70 2.26 10.29
CA ARG A 24 8.92 3.67 9.91
C ARG A 24 7.78 4.29 9.11
N ILE A 25 6.89 3.48 8.52
CA ILE A 25 5.71 3.96 7.77
C ILE A 25 4.56 4.10 8.75
N GLY A 26 4.23 5.33 9.17
CA GLY A 26 3.17 5.56 10.15
C GLY A 26 1.74 5.38 9.62
N HIS A 27 1.56 5.37 8.30
CA HIS A 27 0.23 5.39 7.67
C HIS A 27 -0.23 4.01 7.20
N VAL A 28 -1.52 3.75 7.38
CA VAL A 28 -2.19 2.50 6.99
C VAL A 28 -3.31 2.82 6.01
N LEU A 29 -3.38 2.05 4.93
CA LEU A 29 -4.45 2.10 3.95
C LEU A 29 -5.26 0.79 4.02
N ASP A 30 -6.56 0.92 4.27
CA ASP A 30 -7.49 -0.20 4.29
C ASP A 30 -7.95 -0.54 2.87
N LEU A 31 -7.58 -1.72 2.39
CA LEU A 31 -7.98 -2.23 1.08
C LEU A 31 -8.79 -3.52 1.21
N ASP A 32 -9.76 -3.70 0.33
CA ASP A 32 -10.49 -4.96 0.21
C ASP A 32 -9.66 -6.01 -0.55
N GLN A 33 -10.13 -7.27 -0.52
CA GLN A 33 -9.43 -8.39 -1.14
C GLN A 33 -9.30 -8.24 -2.66
N TYR A 34 -10.28 -7.61 -3.32
CA TYR A 34 -10.25 -7.39 -4.76
C TYR A 34 -9.12 -6.43 -5.13
N LYS A 35 -9.00 -5.31 -4.41
CA LYS A 35 -7.93 -4.33 -4.62
C LYS A 35 -6.56 -4.88 -4.28
N ILE A 36 -6.45 -5.65 -3.21
CA ILE A 36 -5.20 -6.34 -2.86
C ILE A 36 -4.78 -7.30 -3.99
N ALA A 37 -5.70 -8.11 -4.52
CA ALA A 37 -5.42 -9.03 -5.61
C ALA A 37 -5.00 -8.29 -6.90
N GLU A 38 -5.72 -7.24 -7.27
CA GLU A 38 -5.42 -6.42 -8.44
C GLU A 38 -4.01 -5.81 -8.37
N ILE A 39 -3.63 -5.26 -7.21
CA ILE A 39 -2.30 -4.68 -7.01
C ILE A 39 -1.21 -5.76 -7.07
N ARG A 40 -1.46 -6.95 -6.53
CA ARG A 40 -0.50 -8.06 -6.60
C ARG A 40 -0.27 -8.55 -8.03
N GLU A 41 -1.33 -8.62 -8.83
CA GLU A 41 -1.28 -9.09 -10.22
C GLU A 41 -0.70 -8.04 -11.17
N LYS A 42 -1.17 -6.79 -11.08
CA LYS A 42 -0.84 -5.73 -12.04
C LYS A 42 0.25 -4.77 -11.58
N GLY A 43 0.62 -4.82 -10.30
CA GLY A 43 1.54 -3.85 -9.69
C GLY A 43 0.92 -2.45 -9.46
N ALA A 44 -0.34 -2.23 -9.81
CA ALA A 44 -1.03 -0.95 -9.64
C ALA A 44 -2.55 -1.15 -9.55
N SER A 45 -3.25 -0.18 -8.96
CA SER A 45 -4.72 -0.14 -8.91
C SER A 45 -5.23 1.28 -8.70
N SER A 46 -6.51 1.51 -9.01
CA SER A 46 -7.23 2.71 -8.60
C SER A 46 -8.01 2.48 -7.31
N PHE A 47 -8.10 3.48 -6.46
CA PHE A 47 -8.85 3.43 -5.21
C PHE A 47 -9.70 4.69 -5.03
N ILE A 48 -10.92 4.53 -4.52
CA ILE A 48 -11.87 5.63 -4.32
C ILE A 48 -12.26 5.66 -2.85
N SER A 49 -12.28 6.85 -2.26
CA SER A 49 -12.60 7.03 -0.84
C SER A 49 -13.14 8.42 -0.55
N HIS A 50 -14.05 8.53 0.42
CA HIS A 50 -14.48 9.81 0.99
C HIS A 50 -13.47 10.34 2.03
N ILE A 51 -12.59 9.48 2.55
CA ILE A 51 -11.47 9.85 3.43
C ILE A 51 -10.30 10.32 2.58
N PHE A 52 -9.73 11.46 2.97
CA PHE A 52 -8.51 12.00 2.37
C PHE A 52 -7.25 11.27 2.85
N TYR A 53 -6.48 10.75 1.90
CA TYR A 53 -5.11 10.26 2.07
C TYR A 53 -4.13 11.16 1.30
N ASN A 54 -2.99 11.44 1.90
CA ASN A 54 -1.93 12.21 1.25
C ASN A 54 -1.13 11.32 0.28
N LYS A 55 -0.35 11.92 -0.62
CA LYS A 55 0.66 11.19 -1.37
C LYS A 55 1.72 10.64 -0.42
N GLY A 56 2.21 9.45 -0.71
CA GLY A 56 3.23 8.82 0.13
C GLY A 56 3.08 7.31 0.20
N LEU A 57 3.90 6.70 1.04
CA LEU A 57 3.97 5.26 1.24
C LEU A 57 3.05 4.84 2.38
N TYR A 58 2.28 3.77 2.16
CA TYR A 58 1.30 3.23 3.08
C TYR A 58 1.52 1.73 3.28
N ARG A 59 1.32 1.26 4.51
CA ARG A 59 1.12 -0.16 4.77
C ARG A 59 -0.29 -0.54 4.37
N VAL A 60 -0.47 -1.73 3.81
CA VAL A 60 -1.81 -2.22 3.49
C VAL A 60 -2.36 -3.03 4.66
N ARG A 61 -3.59 -2.71 5.09
CA ARG A 61 -4.37 -3.54 6.00
C ARG A 61 -5.58 -4.09 5.24
N SER A 62 -5.84 -5.39 5.39
CA SER A 62 -7.01 -5.99 4.78
C SER A 62 -8.27 -5.57 5.54
N LYS A 63 -9.21 -4.92 4.85
CA LYS A 63 -10.47 -4.44 5.45
C LYS A 63 -11.33 -5.58 6.03
N GLY A 64 -11.19 -6.79 5.50
CA GLY A 64 -11.95 -7.96 5.96
C GLY A 64 -11.38 -8.63 7.20
N SER A 65 -10.05 -8.80 7.28
CA SER A 65 -9.39 -9.51 8.38
C SER A 65 -8.77 -8.59 9.42
N GLY A 66 -8.59 -7.29 9.12
CA GLY A 66 -7.86 -6.35 9.95
C GLY A 66 -6.35 -6.58 10.00
N LEU A 67 -5.83 -7.59 9.29
CA LEU A 67 -4.41 -7.93 9.29
C LEU A 67 -3.61 -6.95 8.42
N ILE A 68 -2.51 -6.44 8.99
CA ILE A 68 -1.49 -5.69 8.24
C ILE A 68 -0.71 -6.69 7.40
N LEU A 69 -0.64 -6.44 6.09
CA LEU A 69 0.11 -7.25 5.15
C LEU A 69 1.57 -6.79 5.18
N THR A 70 2.46 -7.67 5.63
CA THR A 70 3.89 -7.35 5.76
C THR A 70 4.64 -7.43 4.44
N ASP A 71 4.06 -8.10 3.44
CA ASP A 71 4.59 -8.29 2.10
C ASP A 71 3.97 -7.34 1.07
N LEU A 72 3.24 -6.30 1.50
CA LEU A 72 2.58 -5.36 0.59
C LEU A 72 2.60 -3.94 1.14
N ALA A 73 3.30 -3.07 0.42
CA ALA A 73 3.24 -1.62 0.58
C ALA A 73 2.75 -0.98 -0.73
N VAL A 74 2.06 0.15 -0.59
CA VAL A 74 1.56 0.90 -1.74
C VAL A 74 1.92 2.37 -1.62
N PHE A 75 2.30 2.95 -2.75
CA PHE A 75 2.52 4.39 -2.86
C PHE A 75 1.31 5.05 -3.53
N ILE A 76 0.82 6.13 -2.93
CA ILE A 76 -0.20 6.98 -3.52
C ILE A 76 0.48 8.01 -4.42
N GLU A 77 0.40 7.82 -5.75
CA GLU A 77 1.08 8.67 -6.73
C GLU A 77 0.28 9.93 -7.09
N LYS A 78 -1.02 9.74 -7.28
CA LYS A 78 -1.96 10.76 -7.74
C LYS A 78 -3.18 10.76 -6.84
N VAL A 79 -3.65 11.98 -6.55
CA VAL A 79 -4.87 12.25 -5.81
C VAL A 79 -5.69 13.20 -6.68
N GLY A 80 -6.87 12.77 -7.09
CA GLY A 80 -7.92 13.61 -7.66
C GLY A 80 -9.05 13.77 -6.66
N ALA A 81 -9.84 14.83 -6.81
CA ALA A 81 -11.03 15.06 -6.00
C ALA A 81 -12.12 15.68 -6.88
N ALA A 82 -13.37 15.31 -6.63
CA ALA A 82 -14.51 15.91 -7.30
C ALA A 82 -15.76 15.87 -6.41
N THR A 83 -16.65 16.85 -6.57
CA THR A 83 -18.00 16.81 -6.02
C THR A 83 -18.93 16.03 -6.95
N TYR A 84 -20.06 15.56 -6.43
CA TYR A 84 -21.09 14.91 -7.25
C TYR A 84 -21.57 15.86 -8.36
N GLU A 85 -21.92 17.09 -7.98
CA GLU A 85 -22.46 18.10 -8.89
C GLU A 85 -21.43 18.49 -9.97
N GLY A 86 -20.15 18.55 -9.62
CA GLY A 86 -19.07 18.82 -10.57
C GLY A 86 -18.98 17.74 -11.64
N LEU A 87 -18.97 16.46 -11.24
CA LEU A 87 -18.93 15.34 -12.19
C LEU A 87 -20.19 15.24 -13.03
N VAL A 88 -21.37 15.46 -12.44
CA VAL A 88 -22.64 15.47 -13.18
C VAL A 88 -22.66 16.59 -14.22
N SER A 89 -22.13 17.77 -13.88
CA SER A 89 -22.05 18.90 -14.82
C SER A 89 -21.11 18.62 -15.99
N GLU A 90 -20.05 17.83 -15.79
CA GLU A 90 -19.06 17.54 -16.84
C GLU A 90 -19.44 16.33 -17.70
N LEU A 91 -19.99 15.26 -17.10
CA LEU A 91 -20.18 13.97 -17.74
C LEU A 91 -21.66 13.61 -18.00
N GLY A 92 -22.59 14.33 -17.35
CA GLY A 92 -24.01 14.01 -17.32
C GLY A 92 -24.40 13.06 -16.19
N GLU A 93 -25.64 13.17 -15.70
CA GLU A 93 -26.13 12.42 -14.53
C GLU A 93 -26.09 10.90 -14.73
N ASP A 94 -26.40 10.43 -15.94
CA ASP A 94 -26.40 9.00 -16.28
C ASP A 94 -25.00 8.35 -16.25
N CYS A 95 -23.94 9.17 -16.25
CA CYS A 95 -22.55 8.72 -16.22
C CYS A 95 -21.97 8.64 -14.80
N VAL A 96 -22.70 9.09 -13.78
CA VAL A 96 -22.21 9.21 -12.40
C VAL A 96 -22.98 8.25 -11.48
N ASP A 97 -22.31 7.18 -11.01
CA ASP A 97 -22.95 6.21 -10.11
C ASP A 97 -23.13 6.78 -8.69
N LYS A 98 -24.32 7.34 -8.42
CA LYS A 98 -24.72 7.90 -7.13
C LYS A 98 -24.46 6.98 -5.92
N ARG A 99 -24.35 5.66 -6.09
CA ARG A 99 -24.03 4.73 -4.99
C ARG A 99 -22.64 4.95 -4.39
N LEU A 100 -21.69 5.47 -5.17
CA LEU A 100 -20.34 5.80 -4.68
C LEU A 100 -20.36 6.99 -3.69
N TRP A 101 -21.41 7.83 -3.74
CA TRP A 101 -21.60 8.99 -2.87
C TRP A 101 -22.39 8.69 -1.60
N LYS A 102 -22.84 7.45 -1.38
CA LYS A 102 -23.68 7.10 -0.23
C LYS A 102 -23.05 7.47 1.13
N ASP A 103 -21.72 7.42 1.20
CA ASP A 103 -20.93 7.69 2.41
C ASP A 103 -20.26 9.09 2.34
N VAL A 104 -20.53 9.88 1.30
CA VAL A 104 -19.97 11.23 1.10
C VAL A 104 -21.02 12.25 1.56
N PRO A 105 -20.71 13.14 2.51
CA PRO A 105 -21.62 14.22 2.88
C PRO A 105 -22.05 15.07 1.67
N ALA A 106 -23.28 15.58 1.67
CA ALA A 106 -23.79 16.38 0.57
C ALA A 106 -22.91 17.63 0.33
N GLY A 107 -22.53 17.87 -0.93
CA GLY A 107 -21.64 18.95 -1.33
C GLY A 107 -20.16 18.72 -1.04
N ASP A 108 -19.79 17.58 -0.44
CA ASP A 108 -18.40 17.22 -0.17
C ASP A 108 -17.77 16.47 -1.37
N VAL A 109 -16.45 16.27 -1.28
CA VAL A 109 -15.67 15.64 -2.34
C VAL A 109 -15.49 14.13 -2.11
N ILE A 110 -15.41 13.40 -3.21
CA ILE A 110 -14.86 12.04 -3.24
C ILE A 110 -13.47 12.09 -3.84
N PHE A 111 -12.55 11.29 -3.30
CA PHE A 111 -11.16 11.25 -3.72
C PHE A 111 -10.87 10.01 -4.57
N PHE A 112 -10.07 10.22 -5.62
CA PHE A 112 -9.60 9.19 -6.54
C PHE A 112 -8.08 9.06 -6.42
N TYR A 113 -7.61 7.85 -6.18
CA TYR A 113 -6.22 7.53 -5.91
C TYR A 113 -5.67 6.61 -6.98
N SER A 114 -4.46 6.92 -7.45
CA SER A 114 -3.62 5.97 -8.19
C SER A 114 -2.64 5.33 -7.21
N LEU A 115 -2.77 4.02 -7.03
CA LEU A 115 -1.92 3.21 -6.19
C LEU A 115 -0.90 2.48 -7.06
N ARG A 116 0.37 2.56 -6.69
CA ARG A 116 1.43 1.71 -7.23
C ARG A 116 1.94 0.80 -6.12
N ARG A 117 2.11 -0.47 -6.43
CA ARG A 117 2.81 -1.43 -5.58
C ARG A 117 4.25 -0.95 -5.44
N GLU A 118 4.72 -0.85 -4.20
CA GLU A 118 6.08 -0.42 -3.97
C GLU A 118 6.95 -1.62 -3.61
N ASP A 119 7.59 -2.19 -4.63
CA ASP A 119 8.40 -3.42 -4.52
C ASP A 119 9.82 -3.18 -4.03
N ASP A 120 10.35 -1.96 -4.20
CA ASP A 120 11.68 -1.58 -3.66
C ASP A 120 11.72 -1.66 -2.12
N PHE A 121 10.55 -1.79 -1.48
CA PHE A 121 10.38 -1.97 -0.05
C PHE A 121 9.77 -3.33 0.32
N VAL A 122 9.56 -4.24 -0.64
CA VAL A 122 8.97 -5.57 -0.43
C VAL A 122 9.94 -6.63 -0.96
N LYS A 123 10.63 -7.34 -0.07
CA LYS A 123 11.39 -8.53 -0.51
C LYS A 123 10.42 -9.62 -0.96
N SER A 124 10.53 -10.02 -2.22
CA SER A 124 9.97 -11.27 -2.74
C SER A 124 10.51 -12.42 -1.88
N GLY A 125 9.64 -13.16 -1.20
CA GLY A 125 10.01 -14.44 -0.63
C GLY A 125 10.29 -15.43 -1.75
N GLY A 126 11.51 -15.43 -2.27
CA GLY A 126 12.00 -16.48 -3.15
C GLY A 126 12.18 -17.74 -2.32
N SER A 127 11.22 -18.66 -2.40
CA SER A 127 11.45 -20.05 -2.09
C SER A 127 12.32 -20.64 -3.19
N ASP A 128 13.65 -20.51 -3.08
CA ASP A 128 14.55 -21.29 -3.94
C ASP A 128 15.91 -21.60 -3.30
N ASP A 129 15.94 -21.75 -1.97
CA ASP A 129 17.06 -22.41 -1.30
C ASP A 129 16.57 -23.75 -0.73
N LEU A 130 16.36 -24.71 -1.65
CA LEU A 130 16.56 -26.12 -1.35
C LEU A 130 18.05 -26.32 -1.07
N ILE A 131 18.45 -26.25 0.19
CA ILE A 131 19.69 -26.85 0.65
C ILE A 131 19.34 -28.27 1.11
N GLU A 132 19.60 -29.25 0.24
CA GLU A 132 19.75 -30.64 0.68
C GLU A 132 20.94 -30.72 1.64
N VAL A 133 20.73 -31.41 2.77
CA VAL A 133 21.76 -31.78 3.75
C VAL A 133 22.55 -32.98 3.23
#